data_AF-A0A0E9M184-F1
#
_entry.id   AF-A0A0E9M184-F1
#
_cell.length_a   1.000
_cell.length_b   1.000
_cell.length_c   1.000
_cell.angle_alpha   90.00
_cell.angle_beta   90.00
_cell.angle_gamma   90.00
#
_symmetry.space_group_name_H-M   'P 1'
#
loop_
_entity.id
_entity.type
_entity.pdbx_description
1 polymer ?
#
loop_
_entity_poly.entity_id
_entity_poly.type
_entity_poly.pdbx_seq_one_letter_code
_entity_poly.pdbx_strand_id
1 'polypeptide(L)'
;MVYDGVLVSPDVPLLHSTNRAFRYGDGLFETIRFHKGEPLHWESHYQRLLKGMAVLKMASGSFPSRQSMRDSIIDLVVKNRIFADARVRLTVFRKGEGSTRRIECRCRGSSKPRIFTRRDIHFPKRD
;
A
#
# COMPACT_ATOMS: atom_id res chain seq x y z
N MET A 1 0.39 7.84 -3.02
CA MET A 1 0.73 6.42 -2.70
C MET A 1 0.97 6.33 -1.22
N VAL A 2 0.66 5.23 -0.53
CA VAL A 2 1.04 5.05 0.88
C VAL A 2 2.26 4.15 0.96
N TYR A 3 3.25 4.55 1.74
CA TYR A 3 4.46 3.81 2.00
C TYR A 3 4.77 3.82 3.50
N ASP A 4 4.80 2.65 4.13
CA ASP A 4 5.01 2.50 5.58
C ASP A 4 4.08 3.39 6.43
N GLY A 5 2.83 3.51 6.00
CA GLY A 5 1.80 4.33 6.67
C GLY A 5 1.85 5.83 6.31
N VAL A 6 2.84 6.27 5.52
CA VAL A 6 2.99 7.68 5.13
C VAL A 6 2.51 7.90 3.70
N LEU A 7 1.71 8.95 3.47
CA LEU A 7 1.34 9.37 2.12
C LEU A 7 2.53 10.02 1.44
N VAL A 8 2.94 9.47 0.31
CA VAL A 8 4.09 9.90 -0.49
C VAL A 8 3.69 10.13 -1.94
N SER A 9 4.37 11.09 -2.59
CA SER A 9 4.24 11.31 -4.02
C SER A 9 4.79 10.10 -4.80
N PRO A 10 4.14 9.70 -5.92
CA PRO A 10 4.61 8.60 -6.75
C PRO A 10 5.98 8.85 -7.40
N ASP A 11 6.43 10.10 -7.47
CA ASP A 11 7.69 10.50 -8.14
C ASP A 11 8.90 10.44 -7.20
N VAL A 12 8.69 10.15 -5.92
CA VAL A 12 9.78 10.02 -4.94
C VAL A 12 10.42 8.63 -5.09
N PRO A 13 11.76 8.53 -5.25
CA PRO A 13 12.44 7.26 -5.25
C PRO A 13 12.43 6.65 -3.85
N LEU A 14 11.69 5.55 -3.66
CA LEU A 14 11.55 4.87 -2.36
C LEU A 14 12.33 3.56 -2.26
N LEU A 15 12.67 2.97 -3.41
CA LEU A 15 13.37 1.70 -3.50
C LEU A 15 14.87 1.98 -3.66
N HIS A 16 15.67 1.48 -2.72
CA HIS A 16 17.13 1.48 -2.87
C HIS A 16 17.57 0.27 -3.70
N SER A 17 18.74 0.37 -4.33
CA SER A 17 19.38 -0.74 -5.06
C SER A 17 19.65 -1.97 -4.18
N THR A 18 19.65 -1.81 -2.85
CA THR A 18 19.80 -2.87 -1.85
C THR A 18 18.49 -3.61 -1.52
N ASN A 19 17.37 -3.22 -2.14
CA ASN A 19 16.08 -3.84 -1.86
C ASN A 19 16.06 -5.31 -2.32
N ARG A 20 15.80 -6.21 -1.37
CA ARG A 20 15.75 -7.67 -1.60
C ARG A 20 14.61 -8.09 -2.54
N ALA A 21 13.49 -7.37 -2.55
CA ALA A 21 12.40 -7.62 -3.50
C ALA A 21 12.87 -7.44 -4.94
N PHE A 22 13.70 -6.42 -5.18
CA PHE A 22 14.25 -6.14 -6.49
C PHE A 22 15.40 -7.09 -6.86
N ARG A 23 16.26 -7.43 -5.90
CA ARG A 23 17.42 -8.32 -6.15
C ARG A 23 17.06 -9.79 -6.28
N TYR A 24 16.11 -10.26 -5.49
CA TYR A 24 15.87 -11.69 -5.28
C TYR A 24 14.40 -12.11 -5.43
N GLY A 25 13.51 -11.19 -5.81
CA GLY A 25 12.07 -11.47 -5.82
C GLY A 25 11.49 -11.66 -4.40
N ASP A 26 12.17 -11.18 -3.37
CA ASP A 26 11.80 -11.35 -1.97
C ASP A 26 10.71 -10.37 -1.50
N GLY A 27 9.53 -10.53 -2.10
CA GLY A 27 8.34 -9.72 -1.85
C GLY A 27 7.09 -10.41 -2.39
N LEU A 28 5.93 -9.95 -1.94
CA LEU A 28 4.63 -10.38 -2.45
C LEU A 28 3.72 -9.18 -2.69
N PHE A 29 2.71 -9.35 -3.52
CA PHE A 29 1.71 -8.33 -3.75
C PHE A 29 0.31 -8.90 -3.85
N GLU A 30 -0.67 -8.07 -3.52
CA GLU A 30 -2.09 -8.31 -3.77
C GLU A 30 -2.65 -7.20 -4.65
N THR A 31 -3.53 -7.56 -5.58
CA THR A 31 -4.28 -6.61 -6.39
C THR A 31 -5.76 -6.72 -6.05
N ILE A 32 -6.37 -5.62 -5.64
CA ILE A 32 -7.74 -5.53 -5.16
C ILE A 32 -8.50 -4.57 -6.08
N ARG A 33 -9.70 -4.96 -6.50
CA ARG A 33 -10.63 -4.03 -7.16
C ARG A 33 -11.37 -3.24 -6.09
N PHE A 34 -11.39 -1.93 -6.25
CA PHE A 34 -12.18 -1.01 -5.45
C PHE A 34 -13.32 -0.49 -6.31
N HIS A 35 -14.55 -0.61 -5.82
CA HIS A 35 -15.73 -0.22 -6.57
C HIS A 35 -16.77 0.36 -5.61
N LYS A 36 -17.41 1.47 -6.01
CA LYS A 36 -18.48 2.12 -5.23
C LYS A 36 -18.13 2.35 -3.74
N GLY A 37 -16.92 2.84 -3.49
CA GLY A 37 -16.48 3.18 -2.13
C GLY A 37 -15.91 2.03 -1.30
N GLU A 38 -15.85 0.81 -1.84
CA GLU A 38 -15.42 -0.37 -1.08
C GLU A 38 -14.38 -1.23 -1.82
N PRO A 39 -13.36 -1.77 -1.12
CA PRO A 39 -12.50 -2.83 -1.65
C PRO A 39 -13.26 -4.15 -1.73
N LEU A 40 -13.45 -4.68 -2.93
CA LEU A 40 -14.16 -5.93 -3.17
C LEU A 40 -13.39 -7.12 -2.59
N HIS A 41 -14.13 -8.07 -2.00
CA HIS A 41 -13.58 -9.30 -1.39
C HIS A 41 -12.41 -9.05 -0.42
N TRP A 42 -12.44 -7.93 0.30
CA TRP A 42 -11.35 -7.48 1.17
C TRP A 42 -10.82 -8.57 2.11
N GLU A 43 -11.71 -9.32 2.77
CA GLU A 43 -11.34 -10.40 3.67
C GLU A 43 -10.47 -11.45 2.97
N SER A 44 -10.92 -11.91 1.80
CA SER A 44 -10.22 -12.94 1.02
C SER A 44 -8.83 -12.46 0.58
N HIS A 45 -8.71 -11.20 0.16
CA HIS A 45 -7.42 -10.59 -0.20
C HIS A 45 -6.49 -10.47 1.01
N TYR A 46 -6.99 -10.00 2.15
CA TYR A 46 -6.19 -9.87 3.37
C TYR A 46 -5.69 -11.23 3.88
N GLN A 47 -6.56 -12.25 3.90
CA GLN A 47 -6.16 -13.60 4.28
C GLN A 47 -5.12 -14.20 3.33
N ARG A 48 -5.27 -13.98 2.00
CA ARG A 48 -4.29 -14.46 1.02
C ARG A 48 -2.93 -13.77 1.19
N LEU A 49 -2.92 -12.47 1.50
CA LEU A 49 -1.71 -11.74 1.83
C LEU A 49 -1.00 -12.32 3.05
N LEU A 50 -1.73 -12.56 4.14
CA LEU A 50 -1.17 -13.16 5.36
C LEU A 50 -0.64 -14.58 5.12
N LYS A 51 -1.36 -15.41 4.37
CA LYS A 51 -0.90 -16.74 3.97
C LYS A 51 0.40 -16.67 3.14
N GLY A 52 0.46 -15.75 2.17
CA GLY A 52 1.68 -15.53 1.38
C GLY A 52 2.87 -15.08 2.23
N MET A 53 2.63 -14.18 3.19
CA MET A 53 3.65 -13.77 4.16
C MET A 53 4.14 -14.95 4.99
N ALA A 54 3.24 -15.81 5.46
CA ALA A 54 3.59 -16.99 6.25
C ALA A 54 4.44 -17.99 5.44
N VAL A 55 4.07 -18.26 4.19
CA VAL A 55 4.84 -19.14 3.28
C VAL A 55 6.24 -18.59 3.05
N LEU A 56 6.39 -17.28 2.88
CA LEU A 56 7.67 -16.61 2.69
C LEU A 56 8.45 -16.38 4.00
N LYS A 57 7.93 -16.86 5.13
CA LYS A 57 8.49 -16.68 6.48
C LYS A 57 8.76 -15.20 6.79
N MET A 58 7.84 -14.32 6.37
CA MET A 58 7.86 -12.90 6.70
C MET A 58 7.16 -12.67 8.03
N ALA A 59 7.75 -11.87 8.93
CA ALA A 59 7.16 -11.65 10.25
C ALA A 59 5.85 -10.85 10.16
N SER A 60 4.77 -11.42 10.71
CA SER A 60 3.44 -10.80 10.77
C SER A 60 3.18 -10.01 12.06
N GLY A 61 4.05 -10.13 13.08
CA GLY A 61 3.76 -9.69 14.45
C GLY A 61 3.46 -8.19 14.64
N SER A 62 3.87 -7.33 13.69
CA SER A 62 3.51 -5.91 13.71
C SER A 62 2.61 -5.50 12.54
N PHE A 63 2.23 -6.42 11.66
CA PHE A 63 1.44 -6.14 10.45
C PHE A 63 0.14 -5.38 10.78
N PRO A 64 -0.25 -4.37 9.98
CA PRO A 64 -1.43 -3.56 10.31
C PRO A 64 -2.66 -4.46 10.40
N SER A 65 -3.55 -4.15 11.34
CA SER A 65 -4.80 -4.90 11.46
C SER A 65 -5.61 -4.81 10.18
N ARG A 66 -6.44 -5.83 9.93
CA ARG A 66 -7.35 -5.87 8.79
C ARG A 66 -8.18 -4.59 8.63
N GLN A 67 -8.70 -4.07 9.74
CA GLN A 67 -9.52 -2.86 9.72
C GLN A 67 -8.66 -1.64 9.39
N SER A 68 -7.53 -1.46 10.08
CA SER A 68 -6.61 -0.33 9.83
C SER A 68 -6.11 -0.29 8.38
N MET A 69 -5.85 -1.45 7.77
CA MET A 69 -5.45 -1.52 6.38
C MET A 69 -6.59 -1.20 5.42
N ARG A 70 -7.82 -1.66 5.70
CA ARG A 70 -9.01 -1.28 4.93
C ARG A 70 -9.23 0.23 4.95
N ASP A 71 -9.18 0.83 6.14
CA ASP A 71 -9.39 2.27 6.32
C ASP A 71 -8.32 3.07 5.59
N SER A 72 -7.06 2.60 5.63
CA SER A 72 -5.96 3.21 4.88
C SER A 72 -6.16 3.14 3.35
N ILE A 73 -6.75 2.05 2.84
CA ILE A 73 -7.09 1.93 1.41
C ILE A 73 -8.20 2.92 1.04
N ILE A 74 -9.26 3.00 1.84
CA ILE A 74 -10.38 3.91 1.61
C ILE A 74 -9.89 5.36 1.64
N ASP A 75 -9.13 5.75 2.67
CA ASP A 75 -8.55 7.08 2.81
C ASP A 75 -7.65 7.43 1.62
N LEU A 76 -6.81 6.48 1.16
CA LEU A 76 -5.98 6.69 -0.02
C LEU A 76 -6.83 6.94 -1.29
N VAL A 77 -7.88 6.15 -1.51
CA VAL A 77 -8.74 6.27 -2.69
C VAL A 77 -9.51 7.60 -2.68
N VAL A 78 -10.04 7.99 -1.52
CA VAL A 78 -10.72 9.29 -1.30
C VAL A 78 -9.77 10.45 -1.55
N LYS A 79 -8.55 10.40 -1.00
CA LYS A 79 -7.52 11.44 -1.23
C LYS A 79 -7.15 11.56 -2.71
N ASN A 80 -7.14 10.46 -3.46
CA ASN A 80 -6.91 10.48 -4.91
C ASN A 80 -8.14 10.87 -5.74
N ARG A 81 -9.29 11.16 -5.10
CA ARG A 81 -10.54 11.55 -5.74
C ARG A 81 -11.03 10.53 -6.78
N ILE A 82 -10.86 9.24 -6.50
CA ILE A 82 -11.32 8.15 -7.37
C ILE A 82 -12.63 7.60 -6.80
N PHE A 83 -13.74 7.83 -7.50
CA PHE A 83 -15.08 7.50 -6.99
C PHE A 83 -15.79 6.35 -7.72
N ALA A 84 -15.38 6.02 -8.95
CA ALA A 84 -16.03 5.00 -9.78
C ALA A 84 -15.42 3.60 -9.57
N ASP A 85 -14.26 3.37 -10.19
CA ASP A 85 -13.51 2.12 -10.10
C ASP A 85 -12.04 2.44 -9.90
N ALA A 86 -11.40 1.71 -8.99
CA ALA A 86 -9.96 1.77 -8.78
C ALA A 86 -9.36 0.36 -8.68
N ARG A 87 -8.10 0.25 -9.10
CA ARG A 87 -7.25 -0.90 -8.81
C ARG A 87 -6.29 -0.50 -7.70
N VAL A 88 -6.36 -1.20 -6.57
CA VAL A 88 -5.47 -1.04 -5.42
C VAL A 88 -4.45 -2.16 -5.45
N ARG A 89 -3.16 -1.82 -5.45
CA ARG A 89 -2.06 -2.79 -5.31
C ARG A 89 -1.41 -2.62 -3.95
N LEU A 90 -1.44 -3.67 -3.15
CA LEU A 90 -0.68 -3.81 -1.92
C LEU A 90 0.60 -4.58 -2.24
N THR A 91 1.75 -4.08 -1.81
CA THR A 91 3.05 -4.75 -1.98
C THR A 91 3.72 -4.82 -0.64
N VAL A 92 4.21 -6.00 -0.27
CA VAL A 92 4.92 -6.25 0.98
C VAL A 92 6.27 -6.86 0.63
N PHE A 93 7.34 -6.34 1.22
CA PHE A 93 8.67 -6.92 1.03
C PHE A 93 9.54 -6.81 2.29
N ARG A 94 10.58 -7.66 2.37
CA ARG A 94 11.54 -7.64 3.49
C ARG A 94 12.49 -6.46 3.37
N LYS A 95 12.76 -5.79 4.50
CA LYS A 95 13.84 -4.81 4.60
C LYS A 95 15.18 -5.57 4.51
N GLY A 96 16.21 -4.95 3.93
CA GLY A 96 17.57 -5.45 4.09
C GLY A 96 17.94 -5.49 5.58
N GLU A 97 18.67 -6.51 6.03
CA GLU A 97 19.09 -6.74 7.42
C GLU A 97 18.04 -7.32 8.39
N GLY A 98 17.25 -8.30 7.94
CA GLY A 98 16.53 -9.22 8.85
C GLY A 98 15.27 -8.67 9.53
N SER A 99 15.01 -7.37 9.45
CA SER A 99 13.79 -6.74 9.98
C SER A 99 12.69 -6.67 8.91
N THR A 100 11.52 -7.23 9.19
CA THR A 100 10.40 -7.21 8.24
C THR A 100 9.68 -5.86 8.32
N ARG A 101 9.69 -5.10 7.21
CA ARG A 101 8.56 -4.31 6.69
C ARG A 101 9.04 -3.33 5.65
N ARG A 102 8.41 -3.39 4.47
CA ARG A 102 7.83 -2.18 3.87
C ARG A 102 6.51 -2.50 3.17
N ILE A 103 5.50 -1.63 3.31
CA ILE A 103 4.19 -1.78 2.67
C ILE A 103 3.99 -0.64 1.68
N GLU A 104 3.84 -0.96 0.39
CA GLU A 104 3.42 0.00 -0.64
C GLU A 104 1.94 -0.25 -0.99
N CYS A 105 1.09 0.75 -0.81
CA CYS A 105 -0.27 0.76 -1.32
C CYS A 105 -0.41 1.82 -2.41
N ARG A 106 -0.79 1.39 -3.62
CA ARG A 106 -1.01 2.25 -4.77
C ARG A 106 -2.40 2.04 -5.34
N CYS A 107 -3.18 3.10 -5.49
CA CYS A 107 -4.44 3.08 -6.22
C CYS A 107 -4.27 3.71 -7.61
N ARG A 108 -4.92 3.14 -8.63
CA ARG A 108 -5.10 3.77 -9.95
C ARG A 108 -6.57 3.69 -10.36
N GLY A 109 -7.16 4.83 -10.72
CA GLY A 109 -8.52 4.88 -11.28
C GLY A 109 -8.55 4.47 -12.75
N SER A 110 -9.76 4.21 -13.27
CA SER A 110 -10.00 3.97 -14.69
C SER A 110 -9.80 5.22 -15.57
N SER A 111 -10.01 6.42 -15.01
CA SER A 111 -9.65 7.71 -15.63
C SER A 111 -8.26 8.17 -15.19
N LYS A 112 -7.46 8.76 -16.10
CA LYS A 112 -6.05 9.15 -15.90
C LYS A 112 -5.79 9.81 -14.52
N PRO A 113 -4.72 9.43 -13.81
CA PRO A 113 -4.42 9.99 -12.48
C PRO A 113 -4.03 11.47 -12.55
N ARG A 114 -4.61 12.33 -11.70
CA ARG A 114 -4.03 13.64 -11.38
C ARG A 114 -2.89 13.42 -10.40
N ILE A 115 -1.70 13.86 -10.78
CA ILE A 115 -0.50 13.83 -9.94
C ILE A 115 -0.67 14.90 -8.86
N PHE A 116 -0.68 14.49 -7.58
CA PHE A 116 -0.67 15.43 -6.45
C PHE A 116 0.68 16.14 -6.39
N THR A 117 0.66 17.48 -6.41
CA THR A 117 1.88 18.29 -6.26
C THR A 117 2.05 18.72 -4.80
N ARG A 118 3.26 19.13 -4.40
CA ARG A 118 3.63 19.51 -3.03
C ARG A 118 2.73 20.57 -2.36
N ARG A 119 1.86 21.28 -3.11
CA ARG A 119 1.04 22.38 -2.60
C ARG A 119 -0.23 21.92 -1.87
N ASP A 120 -0.62 20.66 -1.98
CA ASP A 120 -1.86 20.13 -1.39
C ASP A 120 -1.67 19.53 0.01
N ILE A 121 -0.46 19.60 0.57
CA ILE A 121 -0.14 19.09 1.90
C ILE A 121 -0.07 20.27 2.88
N HIS A 122 -1.22 20.65 3.45
CA HIS A 122 -1.27 21.48 4.65
C HIS A 122 -1.55 20.57 5.85
N PHE A 123 -0.56 20.37 6.71
CA PHE A 123 -0.77 19.76 8.03
C PHE A 123 -0.86 20.90 9.06
N PRO A 124 -1.88 20.91 9.93
CA PRO A 124 -1.84 21.77 11.12
C PRO A 124 -0.64 21.35 11.98
N LYS A 125 0.12 22.35 12.46
CA LYS A 125 1.16 22.12 13.44
C LYS A 125 0.53 21.50 14.69
N ARG A 126 1.14 20.45 15.22
CA ARG A 126 0.80 19.97 16.57
C ARG A 126 1.47 20.91 17.55
N ASP A 127 0.67 21.54 18.39
CA ASP A 127 1.10 22.18 19.63
C ASP A 127 1.55 21.11 20.65
#